data_AF-A0A661NI11-F1
#
_entry.id   AF-A0A661NI11-F1
#
_cell.length_a   1.000
_cell.length_b   1.000
_cell.length_c   1.000
_cell.angle_alpha   90.00
_cell.angle_beta   90.00
_cell.angle_gamma   90.00
#
_symmetry.space_group_name_H-M   'P 1'
#
loop_
_entity.id
_entity.type
_entity.pdbx_description
1 polymer ?
#
loop_
_entity_poly.entity_id
_entity_poly.type
_entity_poly.pdbx_seq_one_letter_code
_entity_poly.pdbx_strand_id
1 'polypeptide(L)'
;FARHGADPEDRAFLAAALEARLGRAADGLAARLMPRVRALLAEGAELIGVERSELQRRVRAAVMEPLSLYVGYQRGVLHGGALRRFFENVLPSVELEVEKLAQALRTVRVDPVAELRSALEDSLRELLATFDEERSQNAIEARAALESTASTVFGPLRALRAVLAEAVPVPVVVGPPIA
;
A
#
# COMPACT_ATOMS: atom_id res chain seq x y z
N PHE A 1 -16.04 -10.59 43.12
CA PHE A 1 -16.48 -9.98 41.85
C PHE A 1 -17.98 -9.64 41.80
N ALA A 2 -18.92 -10.50 42.24
CA ALA A 2 -20.36 -10.25 42.08
C ALA A 2 -21.05 -9.22 43.04
N ARG A 3 -20.31 -8.56 43.95
CA ARG A 3 -20.88 -7.52 44.87
C ARG A 3 -20.15 -6.18 44.84
N HIS A 4 -19.07 -6.05 44.06
CA HIS A 4 -18.33 -4.81 43.92
C HIS A 4 -18.52 -4.34 42.48
N GLY A 5 -19.23 -3.22 42.30
CA GLY A 5 -19.25 -2.52 41.02
C GLY A 5 -17.81 -2.30 40.57
N ALA A 6 -17.54 -2.58 39.30
CA ALA A 6 -16.20 -2.63 38.74
C ALA A 6 -15.37 -1.41 39.16
N ASP A 7 -14.33 -1.70 39.94
CA ASP A 7 -13.38 -0.69 40.37
C ASP A 7 -12.84 0.04 39.12
N PRO A 8 -12.78 1.38 39.10
CA PRO A 8 -12.03 2.11 38.10
C PRO A 8 -10.66 1.49 37.78
N GLU A 9 -9.97 0.93 38.78
CA GLU A 9 -8.66 0.27 38.62
C GLU A 9 -8.74 -1.02 37.79
N ASP A 10 -9.73 -1.88 38.03
CA ASP A 10 -9.95 -3.11 37.27
C ASP A 10 -10.24 -2.82 35.78
N ARG A 11 -11.01 -1.75 35.54
CA ARG A 11 -11.32 -1.29 34.17
C ARG A 11 -10.09 -0.75 33.46
N ALA A 12 -9.27 0.04 34.15
CA ALA A 12 -8.02 0.57 33.62
C ALA A 12 -7.03 -0.55 33.32
N PHE A 13 -6.92 -1.54 34.21
CA PHE A 13 -6.07 -2.71 34.01
C PHE A 13 -6.50 -3.52 32.78
N LEU A 14 -7.79 -3.85 32.67
CA LEU A 14 -8.30 -4.60 31.52
C LEU A 14 -8.12 -3.81 30.21
N ALA A 15 -8.34 -2.50 30.23
CA ALA A 15 -8.06 -1.64 29.08
C ALA A 15 -6.60 -1.76 28.64
N ALA A 16 -5.65 -1.56 29.55
CA ALA A 16 -4.23 -1.64 29.26
C ALA A 16 -3.81 -3.02 28.72
N ALA A 17 -4.33 -4.11 29.31
CA ALA A 17 -4.04 -5.47 28.86
C ALA A 17 -4.57 -5.73 27.43
N LEU A 18 -5.78 -5.24 27.12
CA LEU A 18 -6.39 -5.36 25.81
C LEU A 18 -5.69 -4.50 24.76
N GLU A 19 -5.26 -3.29 25.12
CA GLU A 19 -4.45 -2.42 24.25
C GLU A 19 -3.10 -3.07 23.93
N ALA A 20 -2.39 -3.59 24.94
CA ALA A 20 -1.12 -4.27 24.74
C ALA A 20 -1.25 -5.54 23.89
N ARG A 21 -2.37 -6.26 24.00
CA ARG A 21 -2.68 -7.40 23.14
C ARG A 21 -3.00 -6.98 21.71
N LEU A 22 -3.76 -5.90 21.52
CA LEU A 22 -4.06 -5.32 20.21
C LEU A 22 -2.79 -4.88 19.48
N GLY A 23 -1.90 -4.15 20.16
CA GLY A 23 -0.61 -3.74 19.62
C GLY A 23 0.21 -4.93 19.15
N ARG A 24 0.38 -5.95 20.01
CA ARG A 24 1.11 -7.18 19.65
C ARG A 24 0.50 -7.93 18.47
N ALA A 25 -0.83 -7.95 18.36
CA ALA A 25 -1.50 -8.59 17.23
C ALA A 25 -1.26 -7.82 15.92
N ALA A 26 -1.32 -6.49 15.96
CA ALA A 26 -1.00 -5.63 14.82
C ALA A 26 0.47 -5.79 14.39
N ASP A 27 1.41 -5.77 15.34
CA ASP A 27 2.84 -5.99 15.08
C ASP A 27 3.08 -7.38 14.46
N GLY A 28 2.45 -8.43 15.00
CA GLY A 28 2.54 -9.79 14.47
C GLY A 28 1.91 -9.94 13.07
N LEU A 29 0.92 -9.12 12.72
CA LEU A 29 0.37 -9.08 11.37
C LEU A 29 1.30 -8.33 10.41
N ALA A 30 1.80 -7.15 10.80
CA ALA A 30 2.80 -6.39 10.06
C ALA A 30 4.04 -7.23 9.74
N ALA A 31 4.59 -7.93 10.74
CA ALA A 31 5.77 -8.79 10.60
C ALA A 31 5.55 -9.93 9.60
N ARG A 32 4.32 -10.40 9.40
CA ARG A 32 3.98 -11.43 8.41
C ARG A 32 3.68 -10.87 7.02
N LEU A 33 2.99 -9.73 6.94
CA LEU A 33 2.56 -9.13 5.67
C LEU A 33 3.69 -8.42 4.94
N MET A 34 4.47 -7.58 5.63
CA MET A 34 5.54 -6.79 5.01
C MET A 34 6.54 -7.62 4.20
N PRO A 35 7.13 -8.72 4.71
CA PRO A 35 8.08 -9.50 3.92
C PRO A 35 7.43 -10.14 2.70
N ARG A 36 6.14 -10.53 2.77
CA ARG A 36 5.40 -11.11 1.65
C ARG A 36 5.13 -10.09 0.56
N VAL A 37 4.58 -8.93 0.93
CA VAL A 37 4.31 -7.83 -0.01
C VAL A 37 5.61 -7.36 -0.65
N ARG A 38 6.68 -7.18 0.13
CA ARG A 38 7.99 -6.82 -0.42
C ARG A 38 8.52 -7.85 -1.41
N ALA A 39 8.39 -9.14 -1.12
CA ALA A 39 8.85 -10.19 -2.03
C ALA A 39 8.07 -10.18 -3.35
N LEU A 40 6.74 -9.94 -3.31
CA LEU A 40 5.90 -9.84 -4.50
C LEU A 40 6.24 -8.62 -5.37
N LEU A 41 6.63 -7.51 -4.74
CA LEU A 41 6.92 -6.26 -5.44
C LEU A 41 8.40 -6.11 -5.85
N ALA A 42 9.29 -6.99 -5.39
CA ALA A 42 10.74 -6.82 -5.54
C ALA A 42 11.17 -6.73 -7.02
N GLU A 43 10.71 -7.66 -7.85
CA GLU A 43 11.06 -7.70 -9.28
C GLU A 43 10.50 -6.48 -10.02
N GLY A 44 9.23 -6.13 -9.76
CA GLY A 44 8.60 -4.96 -10.36
C GLY A 44 9.30 -3.65 -9.99
N ALA A 45 9.70 -3.51 -8.72
CA ALA A 45 10.44 -2.35 -8.22
C ALA A 45 11.84 -2.24 -8.85
N GLU A 46 12.54 -3.36 -9.05
CA GLU A 46 13.86 -3.37 -9.71
C GLU A 46 13.75 -2.91 -11.16
N LEU A 47 12.73 -3.35 -11.90
CA LEU A 47 12.50 -2.97 -13.30
C LEU A 47 12.26 -1.47 -13.51
N ILE A 48 11.77 -0.78 -12.48
CA ILE A 48 11.52 0.68 -12.51
C ILE A 48 12.58 1.48 -11.75
N GLY A 49 13.67 0.84 -11.33
CA GLY A 49 14.80 1.50 -10.67
C GLY A 49 14.55 1.92 -9.22
N VAL A 50 13.55 1.34 -8.55
CA VAL A 50 13.26 1.63 -7.14
C VAL A 50 14.20 0.83 -6.23
N GLU A 51 14.97 1.54 -5.41
CA GLU A 51 15.89 0.91 -4.46
C GLU A 51 15.15 0.07 -3.41
N ARG A 52 15.82 -0.98 -2.92
CA ARG A 52 15.27 -1.88 -1.90
C ARG A 52 14.88 -1.19 -0.60
N SER A 53 15.65 -0.17 -0.18
CA SER A 53 15.39 0.66 1.00
C SER A 53 14.09 1.46 0.83
N GLU A 54 13.87 2.01 -0.36
CA GLU A 54 12.70 2.79 -0.73
C GLU A 54 11.46 1.91 -0.84
N LEU A 55 11.56 0.75 -1.51
CA LEU A 55 10.51 -0.26 -1.52
C LEU A 55 10.09 -0.65 -0.10
N GLN A 56 11.07 -0.89 0.79
CA GLN A 56 10.79 -1.20 2.19
C GLN A 56 10.04 -0.07 2.90
N ARG A 57 10.40 1.19 2.66
CA ARG A 57 9.73 2.36 3.25
C ARG A 57 8.28 2.46 2.79
N ARG A 58 8.02 2.32 1.49
CA ARG A 58 6.67 2.41 0.90
C ARG A 58 5.77 1.25 1.35
N VAL A 59 6.29 0.01 1.31
CA VAL A 59 5.57 -1.17 1.83
C VAL A 59 5.25 -1.01 3.32
N ARG A 60 6.20 -0.48 4.10
CA ARG A 60 5.96 -0.22 5.52
C ARG A 60 4.84 0.79 5.72
N ALA A 61 4.83 1.90 4.99
CA ALA A 61 3.78 2.91 5.08
C ALA A 61 2.41 2.30 4.76
N ALA A 62 2.28 1.64 3.60
CA ALA A 62 1.03 1.04 3.13
C ALA A 62 0.45 -0.03 4.09
N VAL A 63 1.30 -0.72 4.86
CA VAL A 63 0.85 -1.73 5.83
C VAL A 63 0.60 -1.11 7.21
N MET A 64 1.48 -0.22 7.68
CA MET A 64 1.39 0.32 9.05
C MET A 64 0.28 1.33 9.23
N GLU A 65 -0.07 2.09 8.20
CA GLU A 65 -1.10 3.12 8.30
C GLU A 65 -2.49 2.53 8.59
N PRO A 66 -3.02 1.56 7.80
CA PRO A 66 -4.27 0.87 8.12
C PRO A 66 -4.26 0.20 9.50
N LEU A 67 -3.14 -0.42 9.87
CA LEU A 67 -2.98 -1.05 11.18
C LEU A 67 -3.05 -0.04 12.33
N SER A 68 -2.41 1.12 12.17
CA SER A 68 -2.38 2.17 13.19
C SER A 68 -3.75 2.79 13.36
N LEU A 69 -4.47 3.04 12.26
CA LEU A 69 -5.85 3.54 12.28
C LEU A 69 -6.78 2.56 12.98
N TYR A 70 -6.69 1.27 12.66
CA TYR A 70 -7.49 0.23 13.32
C TYR A 70 -7.20 0.13 14.82
N VAL A 71 -5.93 0.13 15.22
CA VAL A 71 -5.56 0.13 16.64
C VAL A 71 -6.11 1.37 17.32
N GLY A 72 -5.99 2.56 16.72
CA GLY A 72 -6.55 3.81 17.23
C GLY A 72 -8.06 3.75 17.42
N TYR A 73 -8.79 3.24 16.41
CA TYR A 73 -10.23 3.02 16.47
C TYR A 73 -10.62 2.08 17.61
N GLN A 74 -9.97 0.92 17.72
CA GLN A 74 -10.25 -0.06 18.78
C GLN A 74 -9.98 0.51 20.18
N ARG A 75 -8.93 1.32 20.35
CA ARG A 75 -8.68 2.06 21.59
C ARG A 75 -9.82 3.02 21.89
N GLY A 76 -10.26 3.79 20.90
CA GLY A 76 -11.42 4.68 21.02
C GLY A 76 -12.69 3.94 21.45
N VAL A 77 -12.96 2.76 20.89
CA VAL A 77 -14.11 1.92 21.27
C VAL A 77 -14.00 1.44 22.72
N LEU A 78 -12.81 0.97 23.14
CA LEU A 78 -12.58 0.49 24.51
C LEU A 78 -12.82 1.60 25.54
N HIS A 79 -12.27 2.79 25.30
CA HIS A 79 -12.42 3.97 26.17
C HIS A 79 -13.80 4.63 26.06
N GLY A 80 -14.48 4.50 24.91
CA GLY A 80 -15.80 5.05 24.61
C GLY A 80 -16.98 4.33 25.29
N GLY A 81 -16.72 3.58 26.36
CA GLY A 81 -17.76 2.96 27.18
C GLY A 81 -18.04 1.49 26.86
N ALA A 82 -17.35 0.87 25.90
CA ALA A 82 -17.47 -0.56 25.66
C ALA A 82 -17.06 -1.40 26.88
N LEU A 83 -15.94 -1.03 27.53
CA LEU A 83 -15.50 -1.67 28.77
C LEU A 83 -16.47 -1.44 29.92
N ARG A 84 -16.97 -0.21 30.05
CA ARG A 84 -18.01 0.11 31.05
C ARG A 84 -19.23 -0.80 30.88
N ARG A 85 -19.76 -0.92 29.66
CA ARG A 85 -20.90 -1.81 29.34
C ARG A 85 -20.59 -3.27 29.62
N PHE A 86 -19.35 -3.73 29.34
CA PHE A 86 -18.94 -5.09 29.66
C PHE A 86 -19.02 -5.36 31.17
N PHE A 87 -18.41 -4.50 31.98
CA PHE A 87 -18.42 -4.67 33.43
C PHE A 87 -19.81 -4.51 34.07
N GLU A 88 -20.65 -3.61 33.55
CA GLU A 88 -21.98 -3.34 34.09
C GLU A 88 -23.02 -4.39 33.66
N ASN A 89 -22.96 -4.88 32.42
CA ASN A 89 -24.05 -5.69 31.84
C ASN A 89 -23.66 -7.15 31.55
N VAL A 90 -22.38 -7.41 31.27
CA VAL A 90 -21.92 -8.70 30.74
C VAL A 90 -21.20 -9.51 31.82
N LEU A 91 -20.27 -8.90 32.56
CA LEU A 91 -19.53 -9.57 33.63
C LEU A 91 -20.45 -10.18 34.72
N PRO A 92 -21.56 -9.55 35.13
CA PRO A 92 -22.45 -10.12 36.15
C PRO A 92 -23.20 -11.38 35.68
N SER A 93 -23.36 -11.56 34.37
CA SER A 93 -24.14 -12.65 33.76
C SER A 93 -23.27 -13.76 33.16
N VAL A 94 -21.96 -13.55 33.06
CA VAL A 94 -21.01 -14.50 32.48
C VAL A 94 -20.31 -15.29 33.58
N GLU A 95 -20.28 -16.61 33.44
CA GLU A 95 -19.46 -17.46 34.30
C GLU A 95 -17.98 -17.09 34.18
N LEU A 96 -17.27 -17.04 35.31
CA LEU A 96 -15.88 -16.60 35.42
C LEU A 96 -14.88 -17.65 34.89
N GLU A 97 -15.19 -18.24 33.74
CA GLU A 97 -14.31 -19.09 32.97
C GLU A 97 -13.64 -18.27 31.87
N VAL A 98 -12.34 -18.50 31.67
CA VAL A 98 -11.52 -17.71 30.74
C VAL A 98 -12.08 -17.72 29.32
N GLU A 99 -12.58 -18.86 28.84
CA GLU A 99 -13.14 -18.98 27.49
C GLU A 99 -14.44 -18.19 27.32
N LYS A 100 -15.32 -18.24 28.33
CA LYS A 100 -16.61 -17.53 28.32
C LYS A 100 -16.42 -16.01 28.41
N LEU A 101 -15.50 -15.55 29.25
CA LEU A 101 -15.10 -14.15 29.32
C LEU A 101 -14.45 -13.67 28.01
N ALA A 102 -13.60 -14.50 27.40
CA ALA A 102 -13.00 -14.17 26.10
C ALA A 102 -14.05 -14.08 24.99
N GLN A 103 -15.04 -14.95 24.98
CA GLN A 103 -16.14 -14.92 24.01
C GLN A 103 -17.04 -13.70 24.21
N ALA A 104 -17.36 -13.36 25.45
CA ALA A 104 -18.13 -12.18 25.81
C ALA A 104 -17.38 -10.87 25.48
N LEU A 105 -16.05 -10.84 25.57
CA LEU A 105 -15.23 -9.70 25.13
C LEU A 105 -15.10 -9.62 23.60
N ARG A 106 -15.29 -10.74 22.87
CA ARG A 106 -15.28 -10.76 21.41
C ARG A 106 -16.55 -10.18 20.81
N THR A 107 -17.73 -10.36 21.42
CA THR A 107 -18.99 -9.80 20.90
C THR A 107 -19.05 -8.27 20.96
N VAL A 108 -18.21 -7.67 21.80
CA VAL A 108 -18.03 -6.21 21.89
C VAL A 108 -17.14 -5.68 20.75
N ARG A 109 -16.47 -6.57 20.00
CA ARG A 109 -15.56 -6.21 18.91
C ARG A 109 -16.16 -6.57 17.56
N VAL A 110 -16.01 -5.67 16.61
CA VAL A 110 -16.30 -5.95 15.19
C VAL A 110 -15.27 -6.94 14.66
N ASP A 111 -15.65 -7.78 13.69
CA ASP A 111 -14.76 -8.74 13.03
C ASP A 111 -13.49 -8.04 12.52
N PRO A 112 -12.33 -8.27 13.16
CA PRO A 112 -11.07 -7.61 12.81
C PRO A 112 -10.67 -7.91 11.37
N VAL A 113 -11.00 -9.11 10.88
CA VAL A 113 -10.60 -9.54 9.56
C VAL A 113 -11.40 -8.80 8.50
N ALA A 114 -12.70 -8.61 8.71
CA ALA A 114 -13.56 -7.89 7.79
C ALA A 114 -13.19 -6.38 7.72
N GLU A 115 -12.98 -5.73 8.87
CA GLU A 115 -12.65 -4.29 8.90
C GLU A 115 -11.25 -4.00 8.33
N LEU A 116 -10.26 -4.82 8.69
CA LEU A 116 -8.88 -4.57 8.31
C LEU A 116 -8.58 -4.97 6.88
N ARG A 117 -9.31 -5.96 6.33
CA ARG A 117 -9.06 -6.47 4.98
C ARG A 117 -9.27 -5.40 3.93
N SER A 118 -10.40 -4.69 3.95
CA SER A 118 -10.67 -3.64 2.95
C SER A 118 -9.60 -2.55 2.99
N ALA A 119 -9.29 -2.05 4.19
CA ALA A 119 -8.30 -0.98 4.33
C ALA A 119 -6.90 -1.41 3.86
N LEU A 120 -6.47 -2.64 4.16
CA LEU A 120 -5.21 -3.17 3.67
C LEU A 120 -5.22 -3.39 2.15
N GLU A 121 -6.32 -3.90 1.60
CA GLU A 121 -6.45 -4.10 0.15
C GLU A 121 -6.40 -2.77 -0.60
N ASP A 122 -7.09 -1.75 -0.10
CA ASP A 122 -7.12 -0.42 -0.71
C ASP A 122 -5.74 0.24 -0.65
N SER A 123 -5.05 0.24 0.50
CA SER A 123 -3.69 0.80 0.61
C SER A 123 -2.66 0.04 -0.24
N LEU A 124 -2.78 -1.28 -0.35
CA LEU A 124 -1.90 -2.06 -1.24
C LEU A 124 -2.22 -1.83 -2.72
N ARG A 125 -3.49 -1.62 -3.07
CA ARG A 125 -3.90 -1.26 -4.43
C ARG A 125 -3.39 0.12 -4.82
N GLU A 126 -3.46 1.09 -3.92
CA GLU A 126 -2.91 2.43 -4.13
C GLU A 126 -1.39 2.38 -4.34
N LEU A 127 -0.68 1.62 -3.51
CA LEU A 127 0.77 1.40 -3.68
C LEU A 127 1.09 0.79 -5.05
N LEU A 128 0.31 -0.20 -5.50
CA LEU A 128 0.47 -0.79 -6.83
C LEU A 128 0.21 0.23 -7.94
N ALA A 129 -0.85 1.04 -7.82
CA ALA A 129 -1.16 2.08 -8.79
C ALA A 129 -0.02 3.11 -8.92
N THR A 130 0.59 3.51 -7.80
CA THR A 130 1.78 4.39 -7.83
C THR A 130 2.94 3.76 -8.60
N PHE A 131 3.19 2.46 -8.42
CA PHE A 131 4.25 1.77 -9.17
C PHE A 131 3.92 1.66 -10.68
N ASP A 132 2.66 1.43 -11.03
CA ASP A 132 2.21 1.38 -12.43
C ASP A 132 2.31 2.76 -13.11
N GLU A 133 2.01 3.84 -12.37
CA GLU A 133 2.19 5.21 -12.82
C GLU A 133 3.67 5.55 -13.04
N GLU A 134 4.55 5.24 -12.07
CA GLU A 134 6.00 5.44 -12.19
C GLU A 134 6.58 4.65 -13.35
N ARG A 135 6.14 3.39 -13.54
CA ARG A 135 6.51 2.57 -14.69
C ARG A 135 6.12 3.24 -16.01
N SER A 136 4.89 3.73 -16.09
CA SER A 136 4.35 4.37 -17.30
C SER A 136 5.11 5.65 -17.61
N GLN A 137 5.41 6.45 -16.59
CA GLN A 137 6.19 7.67 -16.72
C GLN A 137 7.62 7.38 -17.19
N ASN A 138 8.31 6.40 -16.59
CA ASN A 138 9.65 5.97 -17.00
C ASN A 138 9.67 5.50 -18.46
N ALA A 139 8.61 4.81 -18.92
CA ALA A 139 8.50 4.38 -20.31
C ALA A 139 8.33 5.56 -21.30
N ILE A 140 7.56 6.58 -20.91
CA ILE A 140 7.40 7.82 -21.69
C ILE A 140 8.73 8.57 -21.79
N GLU A 141 9.42 8.73 -20.66
CA GLU A 141 10.71 9.42 -20.58
C GLU A 141 11.80 8.71 -21.39
N ALA A 142 11.88 7.37 -21.29
CA ALA A 142 12.81 6.57 -22.09
C ALA A 142 12.55 6.74 -23.60
N ARG A 143 11.28 6.78 -24.01
CA ARG A 143 10.91 7.00 -25.42
C ARG A 143 11.28 8.41 -25.90
N ALA A 144 11.01 9.44 -25.10
CA ALA A 144 11.39 10.81 -25.40
C ALA A 144 12.92 10.98 -25.49
N ALA A 145 13.68 10.33 -24.62
CA ALA A 145 15.13 10.33 -24.65
C ALA A 145 15.70 9.65 -25.91
N LEU A 146 15.12 8.52 -26.32
CA LEU A 146 15.47 7.84 -27.58
C LEU A 146 15.17 8.72 -28.80
N GLU A 147 14.02 9.38 -28.84
CA GLU A 147 13.64 10.28 -29.93
C GLU A 147 14.55 11.51 -29.99
N SER A 148 14.88 12.10 -28.85
CA SER A 148 15.86 13.19 -28.75
C SER A 148 17.22 12.77 -29.29
N THR A 149 17.74 11.61 -28.84
CA THR A 149 19.02 11.06 -29.31
C THR A 149 19.00 10.79 -30.81
N ALA A 150 17.92 10.20 -31.34
CA ALA A 150 17.75 9.95 -32.77
C ALA A 150 17.67 11.26 -33.58
N SER A 151 17.05 12.31 -33.03
CA SER A 151 17.02 13.64 -33.62
C SER A 151 18.42 14.28 -33.66
N THR A 152 19.19 14.19 -32.58
CA THR A 152 20.57 14.72 -32.52
C THR A 152 21.51 13.97 -33.45
N VAL A 153 21.43 12.63 -33.50
CA VAL A 153 22.35 11.79 -34.30
C VAL A 153 21.98 11.80 -35.79
N PHE A 154 20.70 11.65 -36.14
CA PHE A 154 20.26 11.52 -37.53
C PHE A 154 19.67 12.80 -38.12
N GLY A 155 19.42 13.82 -37.31
CA GLY A 155 18.94 15.14 -37.76
C GLY A 155 19.92 15.82 -38.73
N PRO A 156 21.23 15.92 -38.40
CA PRO A 156 22.22 16.49 -39.30
C PRO A 156 22.32 15.74 -40.64
N LEU A 157 22.21 14.41 -40.63
CA LEU A 157 22.23 13.58 -41.84
C LEU A 157 20.97 13.78 -42.70
N ARG A 158 19.79 13.94 -42.08
CA ARG A 158 18.55 14.29 -42.78
C ARG A 158 18.61 15.69 -43.38
N ALA A 159 19.14 16.66 -42.65
CA ALA A 159 19.33 18.02 -43.14
C ALA A 159 20.31 18.08 -44.31
N LEU A 160 21.45 17.38 -44.22
CA LEU A 160 22.42 17.26 -45.30
C LEU A 160 21.81 16.60 -46.54
N ARG A 161 21.03 15.53 -46.37
CA ARG A 161 20.30 14.88 -47.47
C ARG A 161 19.31 15.84 -48.15
N ALA A 162 18.59 16.67 -47.39
CA ALA A 162 17.66 17.65 -47.96
C ALA A 162 18.39 18.70 -48.79
N VAL A 163 19.49 19.26 -48.27
CA VAL A 163 20.34 20.22 -49.00
C VAL A 163 20.95 19.59 -50.26
N LEU A 164 21.42 18.35 -50.18
CA LEU A 164 21.96 17.63 -51.34
C LEU A 164 20.88 17.33 -52.39
N ALA A 165 19.64 17.05 -51.97
CA ALA A 165 18.52 16.84 -52.88
C ALA A 165 18.07 18.14 -53.58
N GLU A 166 18.28 19.30 -52.96
CA GLU A 166 18.05 20.61 -53.56
C GLU A 166 19.20 21.05 -54.49
N ALA A 167 20.45 20.74 -54.12
CA ALA A 167 21.64 21.14 -54.88
C ALA A 167 21.92 20.27 -56.11
N VAL A 168 21.43 19.02 -56.13
CA VAL A 168 21.51 18.15 -57.29
C VAL A 168 20.17 18.20 -58.02
N PRO A 169 20.01 18.96 -59.12
CA PRO A 169 18.88 18.74 -60.00
C PRO A 169 19.00 17.30 -60.51
N VAL A 170 18.05 16.44 -60.16
CA VAL A 170 17.95 15.13 -60.80
C VAL A 170 17.83 15.42 -62.30
N PRO A 171 18.83 15.05 -63.13
CA PRO A 171 18.64 15.18 -64.56
C PRO A 171 17.48 14.24 -64.90
N VAL A 172 16.37 14.84 -65.33
CA VAL A 172 15.32 14.09 -66.03
C VAL A 172 16.01 13.58 -67.29
N VAL A 173 16.48 12.33 -67.24
CA VAL A 173 16.88 11.61 -68.44
C VAL A 173 15.59 11.37 -69.20
N VAL A 174 15.26 12.31 -70.08
CA VAL A 174 14.28 12.11 -71.13
C VAL A 174 14.88 11.06 -72.06
N GLY A 175 14.55 9.79 -71.82
CA GLY A 175 14.80 8.73 -72.79
C GLY A 175 14.11 9.09 -74.10
N PRO A 176 14.76 8.88 -75.27
CA PRO A 176 14.18 9.25 -76.56
C PRO A 176 12.86 8.48 -76.79
N PRO A 177 11.92 9.05 -77.57
CA PRO A 177 10.68 8.37 -77.89
C PRO A 177 11.01 7.08 -78.64
N ILE A 178 10.49 5.96 -78.14
CA ILE A 178 10.49 4.69 -78.86
C ILE A 178 9.58 4.90 -80.08
N ALA A 179 10.19 4.89 -81.27
CA ALA A 179 9.50 4.90 -82.55
C ALA A 179 8.90 3.53 -82.87
#